data_AF-A0A7W4FKD1-F1
#
_entry.id   AF-A0A7W4FKD1-F1
#
_cell.length_a   1.000
_cell.length_b   1.000
_cell.length_c   1.000
_cell.angle_alpha   90.00
_cell.angle_beta   90.00
_cell.angle_gamma   90.00
#
_symmetry.space_group_name_H-M   'P 1'
#
loop_
_entity.id
_entity.type
_entity.pdbx_description
1 polymer ?
#
loop_
_entity_poly.entity_id
_entity_poly.type
_entity_poly.pdbx_seq_one_letter_code
_entity_poly.pdbx_strand_id
1 'polypeptide(L)'
;MNLNALNEIVDNQVEVLESSAQDNGADENTVVGIAKYAIGNGYDKLSSNQKYHFDNCIRHLIEDVQCSGYNHEFEEAPRECQNILDDDDLVEYYQNDGKYCESCEGQASADAHSKESFFRD
;
A
#
# COMPACT_ATOMS: atom_id res chain seq x y z
N MET A 1 -0.39 7.26 -11.54
CA MET A 1 0.68 6.29 -11.25
C MET A 1 1.73 6.90 -10.37
N ASN A 2 1.81 6.42 -9.13
CA ASN A 2 2.80 6.90 -8.18
C ASN A 2 4.09 6.07 -8.27
N LEU A 3 5.05 6.54 -9.09
CA LEU A 3 6.34 5.86 -9.24
C LEU A 3 7.25 6.02 -8.02
N ASN A 4 7.01 7.03 -7.17
CA ASN A 4 7.75 7.20 -5.91
C ASN A 4 7.33 6.11 -4.91
N ALA A 5 6.03 5.85 -4.79
CA ALA A 5 5.52 4.73 -4.00
C ALA A 5 6.03 3.39 -4.54
N LEU A 6 6.05 3.21 -5.88
CA LEU A 6 6.63 2.01 -6.47
C LEU A 6 8.11 1.83 -6.10
N ASN A 7 8.88 2.91 -6.08
CA ASN A 7 10.28 2.88 -5.67
C ASN A 7 10.43 2.49 -4.20
N GLU A 8 9.59 3.05 -3.32
CA GLU A 8 9.56 2.71 -1.89
C GLU A 8 9.28 1.21 -1.68
N ILE A 9 8.28 0.66 -2.37
CA ILE A 9 7.97 -0.77 -2.32
C ILE A 9 9.18 -1.59 -2.79
N VAL A 10 9.82 -1.22 -3.90
CA VAL A 10 10.96 -1.97 -4.44
C VAL A 10 12.17 -1.98 -3.49
N ASP A 11 12.43 -0.87 -2.81
CA ASP A 11 13.62 -0.71 -1.97
C ASP A 11 13.42 -1.27 -0.55
N ASN A 12 12.21 -1.16 0.01
CA ASN A 12 11.95 -1.45 1.42
C ASN A 12 10.90 -2.53 1.68
N GLN A 13 10.00 -2.83 0.73
CA GLN A 13 8.88 -3.77 0.89
C GLN A 13 8.67 -4.65 -0.35
N VAL A 14 9.75 -5.24 -0.86
CA VAL A 14 9.72 -6.03 -2.09
C VAL A 14 8.71 -7.18 -2.01
N GLU A 15 8.48 -7.71 -0.81
CA GLU A 15 7.51 -8.76 -0.51
C GLU A 15 6.07 -8.42 -0.90
N VAL A 16 5.70 -7.12 -0.98
CA VAL A 16 4.39 -6.68 -1.46
C VAL A 16 4.24 -6.98 -2.95
N LEU A 17 5.30 -6.77 -3.74
CA LEU A 17 5.34 -7.14 -5.16
C LEU A 17 5.38 -8.64 -5.35
N GLU A 18 6.13 -9.36 -4.52
CA GLU A 18 6.22 -10.82 -4.57
C GLU A 18 4.87 -11.47 -4.26
N SER A 19 4.19 -11.01 -3.20
CA SER A 19 2.85 -11.49 -2.82
C SER A 19 1.84 -11.19 -3.93
N SER A 20 1.83 -9.97 -4.45
CA SER A 20 0.94 -9.60 -5.57
C SER A 20 1.23 -10.41 -6.84
N ALA A 21 2.49 -10.77 -7.10
CA ALA A 21 2.85 -11.67 -8.21
C ALA A 21 2.26 -13.06 -8.00
N GLN A 22 2.41 -13.65 -6.81
CA GLN A 22 1.87 -14.96 -6.46
C GLN A 22 0.34 -15.00 -6.59
N ASP A 23 -0.35 -13.99 -6.05
CA ASP A 23 -1.82 -13.89 -6.10
C ASP A 23 -2.35 -13.83 -7.53
N ASN A 24 -1.55 -13.30 -8.45
CA ASN A 24 -1.89 -13.18 -9.87
C ASN A 24 -1.27 -14.29 -10.74
N GLY A 25 -0.65 -15.31 -10.14
CA GLY A 25 -0.02 -16.43 -10.85
C GLY A 25 1.16 -16.02 -11.74
N ALA A 26 1.86 -14.94 -11.39
CA ALA A 26 3.05 -14.46 -12.07
C ALA A 26 4.34 -14.83 -11.32
N ASP A 27 5.47 -14.83 -12.03
CA ASP A 27 6.79 -15.01 -11.42
C ASP A 27 7.22 -13.72 -10.69
N GLU A 28 7.61 -13.87 -9.42
CA GLU A 28 8.02 -12.78 -8.53
C GLU A 28 9.15 -11.94 -9.11
N ASN A 29 10.22 -12.61 -9.58
CA ASN A 29 11.40 -11.93 -10.15
C ASN A 29 11.04 -11.13 -11.40
N THR A 30 10.10 -11.64 -12.20
CA THR A 30 9.58 -10.95 -13.38
C THR A 30 8.84 -9.68 -12.99
N VAL A 31 7.94 -9.75 -12.01
CA VAL A 31 7.18 -8.57 -11.52
C VAL A 31 8.11 -7.52 -10.91
N VAL A 32 9.04 -7.93 -10.04
CA VAL A 32 10.04 -7.03 -9.44
C VAL A 32 10.93 -6.39 -10.51
N GLY A 33 11.36 -7.16 -11.52
CA GLY A 33 12.15 -6.65 -12.64
C GLY A 33 11.39 -5.62 -13.49
N ILE A 34 10.10 -5.85 -13.71
CA ILE A 34 9.21 -4.92 -14.42
C ILE A 34 9.03 -3.63 -13.61
N ALA A 35 8.82 -3.72 -12.29
CA ALA A 35 8.72 -2.56 -11.41
C ALA A 35 9.97 -1.67 -11.50
N LYS A 36 11.16 -2.27 -11.32
CA LYS A 36 12.46 -1.59 -11.43
C LYS A 36 12.65 -0.91 -12.79
N TYR A 37 12.29 -1.60 -13.87
CA TYR A 37 12.39 -1.04 -15.21
C TYR A 37 11.44 0.15 -15.41
N ALA A 38 10.20 0.04 -14.94
CA ALA A 38 9.19 1.09 -15.04
C ALA A 38 9.57 2.34 -14.25
N ILE A 39 10.16 2.21 -13.06
CA ILE A 39 10.69 3.34 -12.28
C ILE A 39 11.72 4.13 -13.10
N GLY A 40 12.69 3.45 -13.70
CA GLY A 40 13.79 4.11 -14.42
C GLY A 40 13.44 4.61 -15.82
N ASN A 41 12.47 3.99 -16.51
CA ASN A 41 12.19 4.24 -17.93
C ASN A 41 10.76 4.73 -18.21
N GLY A 42 9.86 4.66 -17.23
CA GLY A 42 8.44 4.92 -17.38
C GLY A 42 7.65 3.74 -17.96
N TYR A 43 6.37 3.67 -17.58
CA TYR A 43 5.42 2.63 -18.05
C TYR A 43 5.32 2.55 -19.58
N ASP A 44 5.41 3.69 -20.29
CA ASP A 44 5.25 3.71 -21.75
C ASP A 44 6.33 2.93 -22.50
N LYS A 45 7.50 2.72 -21.88
CA LYS A 45 8.61 1.95 -22.45
C LYS A 45 8.49 0.45 -22.26
N LEU A 46 7.53 -0.01 -21.46
CA LEU A 46 7.25 -1.43 -21.27
C LEU A 46 6.72 -2.04 -22.59
N SER A 47 7.19 -3.24 -22.91
CA SER A 47 6.58 -4.08 -23.95
C SER A 47 5.16 -4.48 -23.56
N SER A 48 4.34 -4.90 -24.52
CA SER A 48 2.95 -5.30 -24.25
C SER A 48 2.83 -6.39 -23.19
N ASN A 49 3.75 -7.37 -23.17
CA ASN A 49 3.75 -8.41 -22.15
C ASN A 49 4.12 -7.86 -20.76
N GLN A 50 5.06 -6.93 -20.70
CA GLN A 50 5.42 -6.29 -19.43
C GLN A 50 4.29 -5.39 -18.91
N LYS A 51 3.59 -4.68 -19.80
CA LYS A 51 2.40 -3.90 -19.43
C LYS A 51 1.31 -4.78 -18.85
N TYR A 52 1.08 -5.96 -19.42
CA TYR A 52 0.12 -6.93 -18.86
C TYR A 52 0.45 -7.30 -17.40
N HIS A 53 1.71 -7.64 -17.10
CA HIS A 53 2.10 -7.94 -15.72
C HIS A 53 2.05 -6.70 -14.82
N PHE A 54 2.44 -5.54 -15.34
CA PHE A 54 2.35 -4.29 -14.60
C PHE A 54 0.91 -3.96 -14.21
N ASP A 55 -0.01 -4.03 -15.16
CA ASP A 55 -1.41 -3.66 -14.95
C ASP A 55 -2.12 -4.61 -14.00
N ASN A 56 -1.77 -5.90 -14.00
CA ASN A 56 -2.40 -6.89 -13.11
C ASN A 56 -1.72 -7.00 -11.73
N CYS A 57 -0.39 -6.86 -11.65
CA CYS A 57 0.36 -7.12 -10.41
C CYS A 57 0.82 -5.84 -9.69
N ILE A 58 0.97 -4.72 -10.39
CA ILE A 58 1.65 -3.54 -9.84
C ILE A 58 0.71 -2.34 -9.73
N ARG A 59 -0.10 -2.09 -10.77
CA ARG A 59 -0.90 -0.86 -10.88
C ARG A 59 -1.77 -0.61 -9.64
N HIS A 60 -2.45 -1.64 -9.14
CA HIS A 60 -3.34 -1.54 -7.98
C HIS A 60 -2.61 -1.26 -6.65
N LEU A 61 -1.29 -1.41 -6.61
CA LEU A 61 -0.45 -1.06 -5.46
C LEU A 61 -0.01 0.41 -5.49
N ILE A 62 -0.19 1.12 -6.60
CA ILE A 62 0.34 2.48 -6.77
C ILE A 62 -0.65 3.45 -7.44
N GLU A 63 -1.89 3.00 -7.61
CA GLU A 63 -3.02 3.76 -8.12
C GLU A 63 -4.28 3.32 -7.36
N ASP A 64 -5.07 4.30 -6.93
CA ASP A 64 -6.33 4.11 -6.23
C ASP A 64 -6.21 3.20 -4.98
N VAL A 65 -5.07 3.28 -4.28
CA VAL A 65 -4.81 2.47 -3.08
C VAL A 65 -5.65 2.98 -1.93
N GLN A 66 -6.47 2.09 -1.37
CA GLN A 66 -7.31 2.37 -0.23
C GLN A 66 -6.53 2.14 1.08
N CYS A 67 -6.73 3.02 2.06
CA CYS A 67 -6.20 2.84 3.41
C CYS A 67 -6.71 1.53 4.02
N SER A 68 -5.82 0.79 4.69
CA SER A 68 -6.13 -0.47 5.42
C SER A 68 -7.24 -0.30 6.47
N GLY A 69 -7.41 0.92 6.97
CA GLY A 69 -8.46 1.29 7.92
C GLY A 69 -8.17 0.86 9.35
N TYR A 70 -8.74 1.61 10.30
CA TYR A 70 -8.63 1.30 11.72
C TYR A 70 -9.86 0.52 12.18
N ASN A 71 -9.63 -0.60 12.87
CA ASN A 71 -10.68 -1.37 13.54
C ASN A 71 -10.47 -1.32 15.05
N HIS A 72 -11.46 -0.78 15.80
CA HIS A 72 -11.38 -0.76 17.25
C HIS A 72 -11.57 -2.16 17.84
N GLU A 73 -10.94 -2.46 18.97
CA GLU A 73 -10.94 -3.80 19.60
C GLU A 73 -12.32 -4.33 20.04
N PHE A 74 -13.34 -3.48 20.03
CA PHE A 74 -14.72 -3.82 20.40
C PHE A 74 -15.68 -3.83 19.20
N GLU A 75 -15.18 -3.62 17.98
CA GLU A 75 -16.00 -3.68 16.78
C GLU A 75 -15.99 -5.10 16.19
N GLU A 76 -17.19 -5.64 15.99
CA GLU A 76 -17.39 -7.01 15.48
C GLU A 76 -16.96 -7.16 14.00
N ALA A 77 -16.85 -6.05 13.26
CA ALA A 77 -16.42 -6.04 11.87
C ALA A 77 -15.48 -4.86 11.61
N PRO A 78 -14.39 -5.05 10.82
CA PRO A 78 -13.52 -3.96 10.40
C PRO A 78 -14.31 -2.86 9.70
N ARG A 79 -14.14 -1.61 10.13
CA ARG A 79 -14.59 -0.47 9.33
C ARG A 79 -13.61 -0.27 8.18
N GLU A 80 -14.10 -0.48 6.96
CA GLU A 80 -13.36 -0.14 5.76
C GLU A 80 -13.16 1.38 5.69
N CYS A 81 -11.91 1.83 5.65
CA CYS A 81 -11.60 3.23 5.44
C CYS A 81 -11.76 3.56 3.96
N GLN A 82 -12.79 4.32 3.60
CA GLN A 82 -13.07 4.70 2.20
C GLN A 82 -12.06 5.72 1.64
N ASN A 83 -11.00 6.06 2.38
CA ASN A 83 -10.00 7.01 1.94
C ASN A 83 -9.04 6.36 0.94
N ILE A 84 -9.04 6.89 -0.27
CA ILE A 84 -8.00 6.62 -1.26
C ILE A 84 -6.81 7.51 -0.92
N LEU A 85 -5.64 6.89 -0.77
CA LEU A 85 -4.39 7.59 -0.46
C LEU A 85 -3.98 8.45 -1.66
N ASP A 86 -3.66 9.71 -1.40
CA ASP A 86 -3.05 10.55 -2.43
C ASP A 86 -1.58 10.16 -2.66
N ASP A 87 -0.90 10.85 -3.59
CA ASP A 87 0.46 10.46 -3.97
C ASP A 87 1.47 10.61 -2.81
N ASP A 88 1.30 11.59 -1.93
CA ASP A 88 2.24 11.80 -0.80
C ASP A 88 1.91 10.83 0.34
N ASP A 89 0.62 10.66 0.67
CA ASP A 89 0.13 9.72 1.67
C ASP A 89 0.51 8.28 1.33
N LEU A 90 0.50 7.91 0.05
CA LEU A 90 0.82 6.55 -0.38
C LEU A 90 2.31 6.22 -0.21
N VAL A 91 3.20 7.20 -0.42
CA VAL A 91 4.63 7.02 -0.13
C VAL A 91 4.83 6.82 1.36
N GLU A 92 4.21 7.67 2.19
CA GLU A 92 4.30 7.56 3.64
C GLU A 92 3.69 6.25 4.16
N TYR A 93 2.60 5.78 3.56
CA TYR A 93 1.97 4.50 3.86
C TYR A 93 2.97 3.35 3.71
N TYR A 94 3.69 3.30 2.59
CA TYR A 94 4.73 2.30 2.37
C TYR A 94 5.97 2.55 3.25
N GLN A 95 6.35 3.78 3.57
CA GLN A 95 7.44 4.01 4.54
C GLN A 95 7.12 3.52 5.95
N ASN A 96 5.84 3.38 6.28
CA ASN A 96 5.34 3.00 7.59
C ASN A 96 4.79 1.57 7.68
N ASP A 97 5.17 0.66 6.79
CA ASP A 97 4.67 -0.74 6.78
C ASP A 97 3.15 -0.86 6.62
N GLY A 98 2.56 0.00 5.78
CA GLY A 98 1.13 -0.05 5.48
C GLY A 98 0.23 0.34 6.65
N LYS A 99 0.72 1.24 7.51
CA LYS A 99 -0.03 1.83 8.62
C LYS A 99 -1.21 2.68 8.14
N TYR A 100 -1.95 3.19 9.11
CA TYR A 100 -3.12 4.02 8.90
C TYR A 100 -2.80 5.35 8.19
N CYS A 101 -3.74 5.83 7.37
CA CYS A 101 -3.76 7.23 6.96
C CYS A 101 -3.99 8.16 8.16
N GLU A 102 -3.73 9.46 8.00
CA GLU A 102 -3.86 10.47 9.08
C GLU A 102 -5.21 10.37 9.82
N SER A 103 -6.32 10.19 9.10
CA SER A 103 -7.65 10.07 9.73
C SER A 103 -7.77 8.81 10.61
N CYS A 104 -7.23 7.69 10.16
CA CYS A 104 -7.31 6.43 10.92
C CYS A 104 -6.29 6.42 12.07
N GLU A 105 -5.14 7.09 11.92
CA GLU A 105 -4.19 7.32 13.01
C GLU A 105 -4.78 8.25 14.09
N GLY A 106 -5.51 9.29 13.69
CA GLY A 106 -6.26 10.17 14.60
C GLY A 106 -7.31 9.42 15.42
N GLN A 107 -8.01 8.46 14.80
CA GLN A 107 -8.97 7.60 15.53
C GLN A 107 -8.25 6.65 16.49
N ALA A 108 -7.20 5.96 16.02
CA ALA A 108 -6.43 5.03 16.84
C ALA A 108 -5.82 5.71 18.08
N SER A 109 -5.28 6.92 17.91
CA SER A 109 -4.70 7.71 19.00
C SER A 109 -5.76 8.21 19.99
N ALA A 110 -6.91 8.70 19.51
CA ALA A 110 -8.02 9.10 20.37
C ALA A 110 -8.53 7.94 21.23
N ASP A 111 -8.68 6.75 20.66
CA ASP A 111 -9.14 5.57 21.38
C ASP A 111 -8.09 5.11 22.41
N ALA A 112 -6.80 5.14 22.06
CA ALA A 112 -5.72 4.87 23.01
C ALA A 112 -5.72 5.84 24.20
N HIS A 113 -5.88 7.14 23.95
CA HIS A 113 -5.97 8.16 25.00
C HIS A 113 -7.21 7.98 25.88
N SER A 114 -8.35 7.61 25.30
CA SER A 114 -9.58 7.35 26.06
C SER A 114 -9.40 6.18 27.03
N LYS A 115 -8.78 5.08 26.58
CA LYS A 115 -8.45 3.92 27.42
C LYS A 115 -7.50 4.29 28.55
N GLU A 116 -6.42 5.00 28.25
CA GLU A 116 -5.45 5.41 29.26
C GLU A 116 -6.11 6.26 30.36
N SER A 117 -7.05 7.15 29.99
CA SER A 117 -7.81 7.92 30.97
C SER A 117 -8.75 7.05 31.83
N PHE A 118 -9.40 6.04 31.23
CA PHE A 118 -10.31 5.13 31.93
C PHE A 118 -9.59 4.22 32.93
N PHE A 119 -8.36 3.79 32.64
CA PHE A 119 -7.56 2.94 33.55
C PHE A 119 -6.81 3.72 34.65
N ARG A 120 -6.89 5.06 34.61
CA ARG A 120 -6.26 5.94 35.62
C ARG A 120 -7.20 6.38 36.74
N ASP A 121 -8.50 6.20 36.59
CA ASP A 121 -9.53 6.31 37.65
C ASP A 121 -9.75 4.95 38.35
#